data_AF-A0A953YGA2-F1
#
_entry.id   AF-A0A953YGA2-F1
#
_cell.length_a   1.000
_cell.length_b   1.000
_cell.length_c   1.000
_cell.angle_alpha   90.00
_cell.angle_beta   90.00
_cell.angle_gamma   90.00
#
_symmetry.space_group_name_H-M   'P 1'
#
loop_
_entity.id
_entity.type
_entity.pdbx_description
1 polymer ?
#
loop_
_entity_poly.entity_id
_entity_poly.type
_entity_poly.pdbx_seq_one_letter_code
_entity_poly.pdbx_strand_id
1 'polypeptide(L)'
;MTMSQWVFSFGGSNSQGNASMRNLLGGKGANLAEMSNLGLPVPPGFTITTDVCTHYYANGKAYPGALAHEVEAALAKVETATGRGFGDVANPLLVSV
;
A
#
# COMPACT_ATOMS: atom_id res chain seq x y z
N MET A 1 19.85 -8.66 9.13
CA MET A 1 19.22 -7.94 8.01
C MET A 1 17.81 -7.58 8.47
N THR A 2 17.57 -6.32 8.80
CA THR A 2 16.22 -5.84 9.13
C THR A 2 15.32 -6.10 7.92
N MET A 3 14.21 -6.80 8.11
CA MET A 3 13.22 -6.97 7.04
C MET A 3 12.73 -5.59 6.61
N SER A 4 13.11 -5.14 5.40
CA SER A 4 12.57 -3.92 4.82
C SER A 4 11.12 -4.15 4.42
N GLN A 5 10.20 -3.42 5.03
CA GLN A 5 8.79 -3.39 4.64
C GLN A 5 8.65 -2.51 3.40
N TRP A 6 8.08 -3.05 2.32
CA TRP A 6 7.92 -2.37 1.03
C TRP A 6 6.51 -1.81 0.81
N VAL A 7 5.51 -2.32 1.52
CA VAL A 7 4.10 -1.93 1.36
C VAL A 7 3.50 -1.44 2.67
N PHE A 8 2.80 -0.30 2.63
CA PHE A 8 2.14 0.34 3.76
C PHE A 8 0.64 0.50 3.47
N SER A 9 -0.21 -0.18 4.24
CA SER A 9 -1.68 -0.10 4.09
C SER A 9 -2.25 1.17 4.71
N PHE A 10 -3.36 1.69 4.20
CA PHE A 10 -4.14 2.79 4.78
C PHE A 10 -5.65 2.53 4.63
N GLY A 11 -6.46 3.30 5.36
CA GLY A 11 -7.91 3.16 5.43
C GLY A 11 -8.37 2.19 6.53
N GLY A 12 -9.54 2.47 7.10
CA GLY A 12 -10.06 1.75 8.27
C GLY A 12 -9.34 2.10 9.58
N SER A 13 -9.36 1.18 10.55
CA SER A 13 -8.83 1.40 11.91
C SER A 13 -7.32 1.17 12.07
N ASN A 14 -6.62 0.67 11.05
CA ASN A 14 -5.20 0.27 11.14
C ASN A 14 -4.39 0.80 9.93
N SER A 15 -4.31 2.12 9.81
CA SER A 15 -3.46 2.77 8.81
C SER A 15 -1.99 2.72 9.22
N GLN A 16 -1.12 2.40 8.27
CA GLN A 16 0.32 2.32 8.43
C GLN A 16 0.97 3.57 7.86
N GLY A 17 1.73 4.27 8.70
CA GLY A 17 2.40 5.52 8.35
C GLY A 17 1.56 6.77 8.63
N ASN A 18 2.13 7.92 8.30
CA ASN A 18 1.58 9.25 8.63
C ASN A 18 2.25 10.33 7.77
N ALA A 19 1.86 11.59 7.99
CA ALA A 19 2.40 12.74 7.27
C ALA A 19 3.94 12.90 7.36
N SER A 20 4.59 12.44 8.44
CA SER A 20 6.05 12.56 8.59
C SER A 20 6.83 11.60 7.68
N MET A 21 6.17 10.58 7.12
CA MET A 21 6.78 9.57 6.25
C MET A 21 6.76 9.97 4.76
N ARG A 22 6.65 11.26 4.46
CA ARG A 22 6.58 11.81 3.09
C ARG A 22 7.74 11.37 2.18
N ASN A 23 8.95 11.19 2.71
CA ASN A 23 10.08 10.73 1.91
C ASN A 23 9.97 9.25 1.52
N LEU A 24 9.34 8.44 2.37
CA LEU A 24 9.18 7.00 2.15
C LEU A 24 7.91 6.65 1.36
N LEU A 25 6.80 7.35 1.61
CA LEU A 25 5.48 7.07 1.04
C LEU A 25 5.10 8.04 -0.10
N GLY A 26 5.93 9.05 -0.35
CA GLY A 26 5.57 10.19 -1.19
C GLY A 26 4.52 11.09 -0.52
N GLY A 27 4.25 12.26 -1.13
CA GLY A 27 3.28 13.22 -0.59
C GLY A 27 1.85 12.71 -0.57
N LYS A 28 1.44 11.94 -1.59
CA LYS A 28 0.09 11.37 -1.67
C LYS A 28 -0.11 10.24 -0.65
N GLY A 29 0.81 9.26 -0.62
CA GLY A 29 0.72 8.13 0.31
C GLY A 29 0.75 8.56 1.77
N ALA A 30 1.66 9.49 2.13
CA ALA A 30 1.73 10.04 3.49
C ALA A 30 0.44 10.77 3.89
N ASN A 31 -0.16 11.56 2.98
CA ASN A 31 -1.41 12.24 3.25
C ASN A 31 -2.61 11.29 3.34
N LEU A 32 -2.69 10.24 2.51
CA LEU A 32 -3.75 9.23 2.59
C LEU A 32 -3.69 8.47 3.92
N ALA A 33 -2.49 8.13 4.38
CA ALA A 33 -2.27 7.51 5.68
C ALA A 33 -2.66 8.45 6.83
N GLU A 34 -2.29 9.73 6.76
CA GLU A 34 -2.66 10.75 7.73
C GLU A 34 -4.18 10.95 7.80
N MET A 35 -4.84 11.13 6.65
CA MET A 35 -6.30 11.27 6.58
C MET A 35 -7.01 10.07 7.19
N SER A 36 -6.49 8.86 6.95
CA SER A 36 -7.02 7.64 7.55
C SER A 36 -6.82 7.61 9.09
N ASN A 37 -5.65 8.03 9.58
CA ASN A 37 -5.37 8.13 11.03
C ASN A 37 -6.28 9.15 11.73
N LEU A 38 -6.67 10.21 11.02
CA LEU A 38 -7.63 11.22 11.50
C LEU A 38 -9.09 10.74 11.46
N GLY A 39 -9.34 9.49 11.01
CA GLY A 39 -10.69 8.92 10.93
C GLY A 39 -11.52 9.46 9.78
N LEU A 40 -10.91 10.12 8.79
CA LEU A 40 -11.62 10.55 7.58
C LEU A 40 -12.01 9.32 6.75
N PRO A 41 -13.14 9.35 6.02
CA PRO A 41 -13.61 8.24 5.21
C PRO A 41 -12.78 8.09 3.93
N VAL A 42 -11.55 7.61 4.08
CA VAL A 42 -10.63 7.27 2.98
C VAL A 42 -10.89 5.81 2.57
N PRO A 43 -11.16 5.53 1.29
CA PRO A 43 -11.24 4.16 0.80
C PRO A 43 -9.96 3.37 1.12
N PRO A 44 -10.06 2.10 1.54
CA PRO A 44 -8.90 1.30 1.88
C PRO A 44 -7.96 1.12 0.69
N GLY A 45 -6.66 1.11 0.97
CA GLY A 45 -5.63 0.97 -0.05
C GLY A 45 -4.26 0.76 0.57
N PHE A 46 -3.22 0.88 -0.25
CA PHE A 46 -1.84 0.77 0.20
C PHE A 46 -0.90 1.60 -0.67
N THR A 47 0.28 1.90 -0.12
CA THR A 47 1.37 2.60 -0.79
C THR A 47 2.59 1.68 -0.87
N ILE A 48 3.17 1.58 -2.07
CA ILE A 48 4.49 0.97 -2.27
C ILE A 48 5.54 2.05 -2.02
N THR A 49 6.54 1.76 -1.19
CA THR A 49 7.52 2.78 -0.77
C THR A 49 8.39 3.27 -1.91
N THR A 50 8.93 4.48 -1.76
CA THR A 50 9.94 5.06 -2.67
C THR A 50 11.22 4.22 -2.72
N ASP A 51 11.54 3.48 -1.66
CA ASP A 51 12.69 2.57 -1.64
C ASP A 51 12.57 1.43 -2.65
N VAL A 52 11.34 0.99 -3.01
CA VAL A 52 11.14 0.03 -4.11
C VAL A 52 11.60 0.62 -5.43
N CYS A 53 11.34 1.91 -5.67
CA CYS A 53 11.80 2.60 -6.88
C CYS A 53 13.34 2.64 -6.93
N THR A 54 13.97 3.02 -5.81
CA THR A 54 15.43 2.99 -5.68
C THR A 54 16.00 1.59 -5.93
N HIS A 55 15.42 0.56 -5.30
CA HIS A 55 15.82 -0.82 -5.50
C HIS A 55 15.69 -1.24 -6.97
N TYR A 56 14.55 -0.94 -7.60
CA TYR A 56 14.29 -1.27 -8.99
C TYR A 56 15.39 -0.73 -9.92
N TYR A 57 15.73 0.55 -9.80
CA TYR A 57 16.79 1.14 -10.63
C TYR A 57 18.18 0.62 -10.29
N ALA A 58 18.48 0.35 -9.02
CA ALA A 58 19.77 -0.19 -8.59
C ALA A 58 19.99 -1.67 -9.00
N ASN A 59 18.91 -2.45 -9.18
CA ASN A 59 18.96 -3.89 -9.43
C ASN A 59 18.55 -4.24 -10.86
N GLY A 60 18.90 -3.39 -11.84
CA GLY A 60 18.69 -3.70 -13.25
C GLY A 60 17.22 -3.80 -13.64
N LYS A 61 16.37 -2.96 -13.04
CA LYS A 61 14.91 -2.94 -13.25
C LYS A 61 14.22 -4.21 -12.74
N ALA A 62 14.75 -4.82 -11.69
CA ALA A 62 14.14 -5.94 -10.97
C ALA A 62 13.56 -5.48 -9.63
N TYR A 63 12.39 -6.02 -9.27
CA TYR A 63 11.77 -5.75 -7.97
C TYR A 63 12.39 -6.60 -6.86
N PRO A 64 12.31 -6.14 -5.58
CA PRO A 64 12.65 -6.99 -4.44
C PRO A 64 11.82 -8.28 -4.45
N GLY A 65 12.43 -9.42 -4.18
CA GLY A 65 11.73 -10.72 -4.22
C GLY A 65 10.53 -10.83 -3.26
N ALA A 66 10.54 -10.06 -2.16
CA ALA A 66 9.44 -10.03 -1.18
C ALA A 66 8.25 -9.15 -1.61
N LEU A 67 8.43 -8.26 -2.60
CA LEU A 67 7.44 -7.23 -2.93
C LEU A 67 6.09 -7.83 -3.36
N ALA A 68 6.11 -8.87 -4.20
CA ALA A 68 4.88 -9.47 -4.73
C ALA A 68 3.98 -9.99 -3.60
N HIS A 69 4.57 -10.74 -2.65
CA HIS A 69 3.85 -11.26 -1.50
C HIS A 69 3.30 -10.15 -0.59
N GLU A 70 4.05 -9.06 -0.39
CA GLU A 70 3.55 -7.91 0.39
C GLU A 70 2.40 -7.18 -0.30
N VAL A 71 2.44 -7.05 -1.63
CA VAL A 71 1.35 -6.45 -2.42
C VAL A 71 0.10 -7.35 -2.35
N GLU A 72 0.25 -8.66 -2.52
CA GLU A 72 -0.86 -9.62 -2.40
C GLU A 72 -1.49 -9.57 -1.00
N ALA A 73 -0.66 -9.54 0.06
CA ALA A 73 -1.15 -9.42 1.43
C ALA A 73 -1.87 -8.09 1.70
N ALA A 74 -1.41 -6.99 1.10
CA ALA A 74 -2.08 -5.69 1.21
C ALA A 74 -3.40 -5.66 0.43
N LEU A 75 -3.43 -6.24 -0.77
CA LEU A 75 -4.63 -6.36 -1.58
C LEU A 75 -5.72 -7.18 -0.88
N ALA A 76 -5.36 -8.29 -0.25
CA ALA A 76 -6.29 -9.11 0.55
C ALA A 76 -6.94 -8.33 1.71
N LYS A 77 -6.21 -7.37 2.31
CA LYS A 77 -6.77 -6.46 3.32
C LYS A 77 -7.80 -5.52 2.71
N VAL A 78 -7.55 -5.00 1.50
CA VAL A 78 -8.50 -4.16 0.76
C VAL A 78 -9.75 -4.96 0.40
N GLU A 79 -9.60 -6.19 -0.09
CA GLU A 79 -10.72 -7.09 -0.37
C GLU A 79 -11.57 -7.33 0.88
N THR A 80 -10.93 -7.64 2.01
CA THR A 80 -11.61 -7.85 3.30
C THR A 80 -12.35 -6.59 3.77
N ALA A 81 -11.71 -5.42 3.67
CA ALA A 81 -12.30 -4.16 4.10
C ALA A 81 -13.47 -3.69 3.22
N THR A 82 -13.47 -4.07 1.94
CA THR A 82 -14.51 -3.69 0.98
C THR A 82 -15.59 -4.76 0.80
N GLY A 83 -15.31 -6.00 1.18
CA GLY A 83 -16.15 -7.16 0.89
C GLY A 83 -16.22 -7.49 -0.61
N ARG A 84 -15.17 -7.18 -1.39
CA ARG A 84 -15.08 -7.38 -2.85
C ARG A 84 -13.81 -8.13 -3.21
N GLY A 85 -13.80 -8.85 -4.34
CA GLY A 85 -12.64 -9.64 -4.79
C GLY A 85 -11.92 -9.03 -5.99
N PHE A 86 -10.61 -8.92 -5.95
CA PHE A 86 -9.79 -8.49 -7.08
C PHE A 86 -9.75 -9.58 -8.14
N GLY A 87 -10.27 -9.28 -9.33
CA GLY A 87 -10.46 -10.27 -10.39
C GLY A 87 -11.72 -11.13 -10.23
N ASP A 88 -12.56 -10.90 -9.21
CA ASP A 88 -13.87 -11.53 -9.09
C ASP A 88 -14.84 -10.95 -10.13
N VAL A 89 -15.42 -11.81 -10.97
CA VAL A 89 -16.37 -11.43 -12.02
C VAL A 89 -17.76 -11.10 -11.44
N ALA A 90 -18.15 -11.74 -10.33
CA ALA A 90 -19.45 -11.56 -9.71
C ALA A 90 -19.48 -10.35 -8.76
N ASN A 91 -18.38 -10.08 -8.05
CA ASN A 91 -18.27 -8.96 -7.10
C ASN A 91 -16.89 -8.27 -7.16
N PRO A 92 -16.62 -7.49 -8.22
CA PRO A 92 -15.27 -7.00 -8.53
C PRO A 92 -14.78 -5.90 -7.57
N LEU A 93 -13.55 -6.06 -7.09
CA LEU A 93 -12.73 -4.98 -6.55
C LEU A 93 -11.95 -4.32 -7.69
N LEU A 94 -12.21 -3.03 -7.90
CA LEU A 94 -11.46 -2.19 -8.84
C LEU A 94 -10.50 -1.28 -8.08
N VAL A 95 -9.32 -1.05 -8.66
CA VAL A 95 -8.27 -0.22 -8.05
C VAL A 95 -7.91 0.95 -8.95
N SER A 96 -7.37 2.00 -8.33
CA SER A 96 -6.77 3.15 -9.00
C SER A 96 -5.29 3.18 -8.65
N VAL A 97 -4.42 3.38 -9.66
CA VAL A 97 -2.95 3.38 -9.52
C VAL A 97 -2.42 4.73 -9.99
#